data_AF-A0A963EJD7-F1
#
_entry.id   AF-A0A963EJD7-F1
#
_cell.length_a   1.000
_cell.length_b   1.000
_cell.length_c   1.000
_cell.angle_alpha   90.00
_cell.angle_beta   90.00
_cell.angle_gamma   90.00
#
_symmetry.space_group_name_H-M   'P 1'
#
loop_
_entity.id
_entity.type
_entity.pdbx_description
1 polymer ?
#
loop_
_entity_poly.entity_id
_entity_poly.type
_entity_poly.pdbx_seq_one_letter_code
_entity_poly.pdbx_strand_id
1 'polypeptide(L)'
;AMQKMWLDASLVIWRRSMMMGSGTMTAPEAMRMFSEKPLAMAEAMTRGSLALARGGDATGVARAAVRLLARKARSNERRLR
;
A
#
# COMPACT_ATOMS: atom_id res chain seq x y z
N ALA A 1 -8.11 3.57 -11.69
CA ALA A 1 -7.12 3.55 -10.58
C ALA A 1 -7.39 2.43 -9.57
N MET A 2 -8.61 2.33 -9.04
CA MET A 2 -8.97 1.33 -8.01
C MET A 2 -8.88 -0.12 -8.52
N GLN A 3 -9.35 -0.41 -9.73
CA GLN A 3 -9.25 -1.74 -10.34
C GLN A 3 -7.79 -2.20 -10.52
N LYS A 4 -6.90 -1.30 -11.00
CA LYS A 4 -5.46 -1.60 -11.11
C LYS A 4 -4.83 -1.85 -9.74
N MET A 5 -5.18 -1.04 -8.74
CA MET A 5 -4.72 -1.25 -7.36
C MET A 5 -5.14 -2.62 -6.83
N TRP A 6 -6.37 -3.04 -7.10
CA TRP A 6 -6.87 -4.38 -6.74
C TRP A 6 -6.01 -5.47 -7.36
N LEU A 7 -5.73 -5.42 -8.65
CA LEU A 7 -4.85 -6.39 -9.32
C LEU A 7 -3.43 -6.41 -8.73
N ASP A 8 -2.82 -5.23 -8.55
CA ASP A 8 -1.49 -5.10 -7.95
C ASP A 8 -1.47 -5.69 -6.52
N ALA A 9 -2.51 -5.43 -5.72
CA ALA A 9 -2.64 -5.95 -4.35
C ALA A 9 -2.87 -7.47 -4.33
N SER A 10 -3.71 -8.01 -5.21
CA SER A 10 -3.94 -9.46 -5.35
C SER A 10 -2.65 -10.20 -5.69
N LEU A 11 -1.81 -9.65 -6.58
CA LEU A 11 -0.50 -10.22 -6.89
C LEU A 11 0.44 -10.23 -5.68
N VAL A 12 0.48 -9.15 -4.90
CA VAL A 12 1.28 -9.08 -3.66
C VAL A 12 0.83 -10.14 -2.66
N ILE A 13 -0.48 -10.27 -2.44
CA ILE A 13 -1.05 -11.27 -1.52
C ILE A 13 -0.67 -12.67 -2.01
N TRP A 14 -0.93 -12.98 -3.29
CA TRP A 14 -0.63 -14.29 -3.86
C TRP A 14 0.84 -14.66 -3.73
N ARG A 15 1.78 -13.76 -4.08
CA ARG A 15 3.22 -14.05 -3.96
C ARG A 15 3.66 -14.24 -2.52
N ARG A 16 3.15 -13.45 -1.58
CA ARG A 16 3.44 -13.64 -0.15
C ARG A 16 2.87 -14.94 0.39
N SER A 17 1.66 -15.33 -0.04
CA SER A 17 1.09 -16.64 0.28
C SER A 17 1.98 -17.78 -0.23
N MET A 18 2.51 -17.66 -1.44
CA MET A 18 3.48 -18.63 -1.96
C MET A 18 4.75 -18.67 -1.11
N MET A 19 5.39 -17.53 -0.82
CA MET A 19 6.60 -17.48 0.01
C MET A 19 6.39 -18.06 1.41
N MET A 20 5.23 -17.80 2.02
CA MET A 20 4.86 -18.38 3.33
C MET A 20 4.66 -19.89 3.23
N GLY A 21 3.90 -20.35 2.23
CA GLY A 21 3.61 -21.77 2.03
C GLY A 21 4.84 -22.59 1.65
N SER A 22 5.78 -22.02 0.88
CA SER A 22 7.03 -22.68 0.51
C SER A 22 8.16 -22.47 1.52
N GLY A 23 7.95 -21.72 2.59
CA GLY A 23 8.98 -21.41 3.59
C GLY A 23 10.12 -20.52 3.08
N THR A 24 9.95 -19.83 1.94
CA THR A 24 10.97 -18.95 1.35
C THR A 24 10.85 -17.50 1.80
N MET A 25 9.86 -17.18 2.64
CA MET A 25 9.70 -15.84 3.22
C MET A 25 10.87 -15.51 4.15
N THR A 26 11.60 -14.44 3.83
CA THR A 26 12.72 -13.97 4.66
C THR A 26 12.22 -13.14 5.84
N ALA A 27 12.98 -13.14 6.95
CA ALA A 27 12.66 -12.30 8.12
C ALA A 27 12.55 -10.80 7.78
N PRO A 28 13.42 -10.20 6.93
CA PRO A 28 13.23 -8.83 6.47
C PRO A 28 11.91 -8.58 5.73
N GLU A 29 11.42 -9.54 4.94
CA GLU A 29 10.12 -9.40 4.26
C GLU A 29 8.95 -9.45 5.24
N ALA A 30 9.01 -10.35 6.21
CA ALA A 30 8.01 -10.44 7.27
C ALA A 30 7.94 -9.14 8.10
N MET A 31 9.09 -8.55 8.44
CA MET A 31 9.14 -7.26 9.13
C MET A 31 8.59 -6.10 8.30
N ARG A 32 8.82 -6.11 6.98
CA ARG A 32 8.20 -5.14 6.06
C ARG A 32 6.68 -5.29 6.05
N MET A 33 6.17 -6.52 5.95
CA MET A 33 4.72 -6.79 5.99
C MET A 33 4.07 -6.24 7.26
N PHE A 34 4.73 -6.43 8.41
CA PHE A 34 4.25 -5.92 9.69
C PHE A 34 4.17 -4.39 9.72
N SER A 35 5.19 -3.71 9.20
CA SER A 35 5.28 -2.24 9.24
C SER A 35 4.49 -1.52 8.15
N GLU A 36 4.07 -2.22 7.08
CA GLU A 36 3.42 -1.61 5.91
C GLU A 36 2.13 -0.85 6.23
N LYS A 37 1.23 -1.41 7.04
CA LYS A 37 -0.09 -0.80 7.32
C LYS A 37 0.04 0.46 8.21
N PRO A 38 0.77 0.45 9.35
CA PRO A 38 0.99 1.67 10.13
C PRO A 38 1.66 2.79 9.34
N LEU A 39 2.68 2.45 8.53
CA LEU A 39 3.39 3.45 7.71
C LEU A 39 2.49 4.04 6.62
N ALA A 40 1.67 3.21 5.97
CA ALA A 40 0.70 3.70 4.99
C ALA A 40 -0.36 4.61 5.62
N MET A 41 -0.80 4.30 6.85
CA MET A 41 -1.76 5.12 7.60
C MET A 41 -1.15 6.47 8.00
N ALA A 42 0.07 6.48 8.54
CA ALA A 42 0.78 7.71 8.86
C ALA A 42 0.97 8.60 7.62
N GLU A 43 1.41 8.03 6.49
CA GLU A 43 1.56 8.77 5.24
C GLU A 43 0.21 9.27 4.69
N ALA A 44 -0.88 8.51 4.85
CA ALA A 44 -2.22 8.93 4.49
C ALA A 44 -2.68 10.12 5.31
N MET A 45 -2.46 10.10 6.63
CA MET A 45 -2.78 11.21 7.53
C MET A 45 -2.03 12.48 7.15
N THR A 46 -0.71 12.42 6.95
CA THR A 46 0.09 13.58 6.52
C THR A 46 -0.43 14.17 5.22
N ARG A 47 -0.72 13.32 4.22
CA ARG A 47 -1.24 13.79 2.93
C ARG A 47 -2.66 14.35 3.02
N GLY A 48 -3.50 13.77 3.88
CA GLY A 48 -4.83 14.28 4.18
C GLY A 48 -4.78 15.67 4.80
N SER A 49 -3.96 15.86 5.84
CA SER A 49 -3.74 17.17 6.47
C SER A 49 -3.21 18.21 5.48
N LEU A 50 -2.28 17.83 4.61
CA LEU A 50 -1.78 18.71 3.55
C LEU A 50 -2.85 19.07 2.51
N ALA A 51 -3.72 18.12 2.15
CA ALA A 51 -4.82 18.37 1.23
C ALA A 51 -5.85 19.33 1.83
N LEU A 52 -6.19 19.15 3.11
CA LEU A 52 -7.07 20.05 3.86
C LEU A 52 -6.47 21.46 3.97
N ALA A 53 -5.18 21.57 4.34
CA ALA A 53 -4.49 22.85 4.45
C ALA A 53 -4.43 23.63 3.11
N ARG A 54 -4.53 22.93 1.97
CA ARG A 54 -4.58 23.52 0.62
C ARG A 54 -6.00 23.87 0.15
N GLY A 55 -7.00 23.79 1.03
CA GLY A 55 -8.40 24.04 0.70
C GLY A 55 -9.12 22.86 0.03
N GLY A 56 -8.57 21.65 0.16
CA GLY A 56 -9.19 20.43 -0.36
C GLY A 56 -10.40 19.98 0.46
N ASP A 57 -11.32 19.29 -0.21
CA ASP A 57 -12.54 18.72 0.37
C ASP A 57 -12.36 17.25 0.78
N ALA A 58 -13.39 16.65 1.40
CA ALA A 58 -13.37 15.24 1.78
C ALA A 58 -13.10 14.30 0.60
N THR A 59 -13.56 14.65 -0.61
CA THR A 59 -13.30 13.85 -1.82
C THR A 59 -11.85 13.92 -2.28
N GLY A 60 -11.19 15.06 -2.11
CA GLY A 60 -9.76 15.27 -2.35
C GLY A 60 -8.90 14.43 -1.39
N VAL A 61 -9.26 14.41 -0.11
CA VAL A 61 -8.61 13.58 0.91
C VAL A 61 -8.75 12.09 0.58
N ALA A 62 -9.97 11.64 0.28
CA ALA A 62 -10.22 10.25 -0.11
C ALA A 62 -9.43 9.85 -1.37
N ARG A 63 -9.38 10.71 -2.39
CA ARG A 63 -8.57 10.47 -3.60
C ARG A 63 -7.08 10.41 -3.29
N ALA A 64 -6.56 11.25 -2.41
CA ALA A 64 -5.16 11.22 -1.99
C ALA A 64 -4.80 9.91 -1.30
N ALA A 65 -5.67 9.40 -0.42
CA ALA A 65 -5.52 8.12 0.24
C ALA A 65 -5.54 6.94 -0.75
N VAL A 66 -6.53 6.88 -1.66
CA VAL A 66 -6.61 5.81 -2.68
C VAL A 66 -5.38 5.83 -3.60
N ARG A 67 -4.90 7.00 -4.01
CA ARG A 67 -3.67 7.13 -4.82
C ARG A 67 -2.44 6.64 -4.06
N LEU A 68 -2.33 6.92 -2.77
CA LEU A 68 -1.24 6.42 -1.94
C LEU A 68 -1.26 4.89 -1.89
N LEU A 69 -2.40 4.28 -1.58
CA LEU A 69 -2.55 2.82 -1.52
C LEU A 69 -2.23 2.16 -2.86
N ALA A 70 -2.72 2.74 -3.97
CA ALA A 70 -2.40 2.27 -5.31
C ALA A 70 -0.89 2.32 -5.61
N ARG A 71 -0.18 3.37 -5.18
CA ARG A 71 1.28 3.46 -5.35
C ARG A 71 2.02 2.41 -4.51
N LYS A 72 1.59 2.17 -3.26
CA LYS A 72 2.20 1.16 -2.38
C LYS A 72 1.97 -0.26 -2.94
N ALA A 73 0.76 -0.59 -3.36
CA ALA A 73 0.43 -1.87 -4.00
C ALA A 73 1.33 -2.12 -5.22
N ARG A 74 1.44 -1.14 -6.14
CA ARG A 74 2.34 -1.23 -7.30
C ARG A 74 3.81 -1.35 -6.93
N SER A 75 4.25 -0.66 -5.87
CA SER A 75 5.63 -0.74 -5.40
C SER A 75 5.97 -2.12 -4.86
N ASN A 76 5.08 -2.70 -4.06
CA ASN A 76 5.23 -4.04 -3.52
C ASN A 76 5.17 -5.10 -4.62
N GLU A 77 4.22 -4.97 -5.54
CA GLU A 77 4.09 -5.87 -6.67
C GLU A 77 5.37 -5.92 -7.49
N ARG A 78 5.99 -4.77 -7.81
CA ARG A 78 7.27 -4.74 -8.54
C ARG A 78 8.43 -5.34 -7.77
N ARG A 79 8.47 -5.16 -6.45
CA ARG A 79 9.56 -5.66 -5.60
C ARG A 79 9.48 -7.17 -5.39
N LEU A 80 8.28 -7.72 -5.44
CA LEU A 80 8.03 -9.15 -5.30
C LEU A 80 8.02 -9.88 -6.66
N ARG A 81 8.26 -9.18 -7.78
CA ARG A 81 8.48 -9.83 -9.09
C ARG A 81 9.89 -10.40 -9.10
#